data_AF-A0AB38RE41-F1
#
_entry.id   AF-A0AB38RE41-F1
#
_cell.length_a   1.000
_cell.length_b   1.000
_cell.length_c   1.000
_cell.angle_alpha   90.00
_cell.angle_beta   90.00
_cell.angle_gamma   90.00
#
_symmetry.space_group_name_H-M   'P 1'
#
loop_
_entity.id
_entity.type
_entity.pdbx_description
1 polymer ?
#
loop_
_entity_poly.entity_id
_entity_poly.type
_entity_poly.pdbx_seq_one_letter_code
_entity_poly.pdbx_strand_id
1 'polypeptide(L)'
;MSVTRTAGVFAAIGLPIAASVMFAGVASADPPHPFGGAAVTIGCPNQGSLASLTGLTGQSGPESNPPIAKGDIRFDSFPAAAPIPAAGQVTVAWVNTDTGKSGIVDLVGTYPYLSATVNTGVGNVVATAFGSINWGSSPICQSNPTIGRFIA
;
A
#
# COMPACT_ATOMS: atom_id res chain seq x y z
N MET A 1 -73.89 -17.66 -45.07
CA MET A 1 -72.81 -18.30 -45.83
C MET A 1 -71.52 -17.53 -45.56
N SER A 2 -70.48 -18.22 -45.03
CA SER A 2 -69.01 -17.93 -44.97
C SER A 2 -68.51 -16.52 -44.55
N VAL A 3 -67.73 -16.25 -43.48
CA VAL A 3 -66.47 -16.81 -42.89
C VAL A 3 -65.32 -16.78 -43.94
N THR A 4 -64.15 -16.11 -43.84
CA THR A 4 -63.19 -15.84 -42.73
C THR A 4 -62.02 -14.92 -43.20
N ARG A 5 -61.22 -14.40 -42.23
CA ARG A 5 -59.74 -14.10 -42.24
C ARG A 5 -59.28 -12.77 -42.87
N THR A 6 -58.43 -11.93 -42.26
CA THR A 6 -57.22 -12.09 -41.39
C THR A 6 -56.89 -10.69 -40.82
N ALA A 7 -56.92 -10.34 -39.53
CA ALA A 7 -56.04 -10.64 -38.39
C ALA A 7 -54.58 -10.10 -38.46
N GLY A 8 -54.22 -9.24 -37.50
CA GLY A 8 -52.85 -8.87 -37.07
C GLY A 8 -52.38 -7.49 -37.59
N VAL A 9 -51.72 -6.60 -36.83
CA VAL A 9 -50.79 -6.79 -35.71
C VAL A 9 -50.67 -5.48 -34.91
N PHE A 10 -51.00 -5.58 -33.61
CA PHE A 10 -50.37 -4.98 -32.43
C PHE A 10 -49.90 -3.51 -32.42
N ALA A 11 -50.73 -2.69 -31.77
CA ALA A 11 -50.27 -1.56 -30.98
C ALA A 11 -49.50 -2.05 -29.75
N ALA A 12 -48.20 -1.75 -29.67
CA ALA A 12 -47.41 -1.83 -28.45
C ALA A 12 -46.19 -0.90 -28.58
N ILE A 13 -46.40 0.40 -28.35
CA ILE A 13 -45.32 1.35 -28.13
C ILE A 13 -44.82 1.09 -26.69
N GLY A 14 -43.89 0.14 -26.57
CA GLY A 14 -43.22 -0.19 -25.31
C GLY A 14 -42.26 0.91 -24.91
N LEU A 15 -42.34 1.32 -23.64
CA LEU A 15 -41.46 2.27 -22.97
C LEU A 15 -39.97 1.95 -23.23
N PRO A 16 -39.10 2.95 -23.46
CA PRO A 16 -37.66 2.71 -23.42
C PRO A 16 -37.28 2.45 -21.96
N ILE A 17 -36.93 1.21 -21.66
CA ILE A 17 -36.29 0.85 -20.39
C ILE A 17 -34.90 1.49 -20.43
N ALA A 18 -34.75 2.63 -19.76
CA ALA A 18 -33.46 3.25 -19.52
C ALA A 18 -32.66 2.32 -18.59
N ALA A 19 -31.86 1.43 -19.17
CA ALA A 19 -30.85 0.68 -18.45
C ALA A 19 -29.73 1.65 -18.04
N SER A 20 -29.86 2.27 -16.87
CA SER A 20 -28.78 2.97 -16.20
C SER A 20 -27.70 1.95 -15.85
N VAL A 21 -26.68 1.85 -16.69
CA VAL A 21 -25.47 1.07 -16.45
C VAL A 21 -24.75 1.72 -15.28
N MET A 22 -24.90 1.19 -14.07
CA MET A 22 -24.12 1.62 -12.92
C MET A 22 -22.68 1.16 -13.16
N PHE A 23 -21.84 2.08 -13.62
CA PHE A 23 -20.39 1.92 -13.47
C PHE A 23 -20.09 2.02 -11.98
N ALA A 24 -20.03 0.87 -11.31
CA ALA A 24 -19.36 0.77 -10.03
C ALA A 24 -17.90 1.12 -10.30
N GLY A 25 -17.53 2.38 -10.07
CA GLY A 25 -16.14 2.80 -10.08
C GLY A 25 -15.40 1.92 -9.09
N VAL A 26 -14.41 1.17 -9.56
CA VAL A 26 -13.47 0.51 -8.66
C VAL A 26 -12.82 1.64 -7.86
N ALA A 27 -13.01 1.63 -6.54
CA ALA A 27 -12.24 2.50 -5.67
C ALA A 27 -10.78 2.07 -5.84
N SER A 28 -10.03 2.80 -6.67
CA SER A 28 -8.59 2.63 -6.77
C SER A 28 -8.02 3.08 -5.43
N ALA A 29 -7.26 2.22 -4.76
CA ALA A 29 -6.41 2.64 -3.66
C ALA A 29 -5.57 3.86 -4.09
N ASP A 30 -5.27 4.72 -3.12
CA ASP A 30 -4.22 5.72 -3.36
C ASP A 30 -2.93 4.98 -3.72
N PRO A 31 -2.20 5.42 -4.76
CA PRO A 31 -0.93 4.80 -5.12
C PRO A 31 0.05 4.85 -3.93
N PRO A 32 1.03 3.93 -3.86
CA PRO A 32 2.02 3.92 -2.78
C PRO A 32 2.61 5.31 -2.54
N HIS A 33 2.36 5.85 -1.34
CA HIS A 33 2.80 7.19 -0.96
C HIS A 33 4.15 7.09 -0.23
N PRO A 34 5.17 7.87 -0.61
CA PRO A 34 6.46 7.79 0.04
C PRO A 34 6.44 8.35 1.46
N PHE A 35 7.36 7.87 2.29
CA PHE A 35 7.73 8.56 3.52
C PHE A 35 8.40 9.90 3.18
N GLY A 36 8.53 10.81 4.16
CA GLY A 36 9.08 12.16 3.98
C GLY A 36 10.54 12.22 3.50
N GLY A 37 11.25 11.09 3.51
CA GLY A 37 12.58 10.93 2.93
C GLY A 37 13.06 9.47 3.00
N ALA A 38 14.21 9.21 2.38
CA ALA A 38 14.88 7.91 2.52
C ALA A 38 15.48 7.77 3.92
N ALA A 39 15.43 6.55 4.47
CA ALA A 39 16.18 6.18 5.66
C ALA A 39 17.65 5.94 5.27
N VAL A 40 18.56 6.70 5.87
CA VAL A 40 20.01 6.57 5.70
C VAL A 40 20.54 5.61 6.75
N THR A 41 21.27 4.60 6.30
CA THR A 41 22.00 3.69 7.18
C THR A 41 23.49 3.89 6.98
N ILE A 42 24.21 4.17 8.05
CA ILE A 42 25.64 4.49 8.01
C ILE A 42 26.44 3.33 8.60
N GLY A 43 27.62 3.06 8.02
CA GLY A 43 28.61 2.18 8.62
C GLY A 43 28.37 0.69 8.41
N CYS A 44 27.74 0.31 7.31
CA CYS A 44 27.47 -1.09 6.95
C CYS A 44 28.52 -1.62 5.95
N PRO A 45 29.65 -2.20 6.42
CA PRO A 45 30.82 -2.49 5.58
C PRO A 45 30.56 -3.53 4.49
N ASN A 46 29.57 -4.40 4.67
CA ASN A 46 29.23 -5.47 3.75
C ASN A 46 28.34 -5.05 2.57
N GLN A 47 28.09 -3.74 2.42
CA GLN A 47 27.22 -3.19 1.39
C GLN A 47 27.97 -2.46 0.27
N GLY A 48 29.30 -2.51 0.27
CA GLY A 48 30.13 -1.87 -0.77
C GLY A 48 30.09 -0.34 -0.76
N SER A 49 29.43 0.28 0.22
CA SER A 49 29.29 1.72 0.40
C SER A 49 29.38 2.09 1.87
N LEU A 50 29.83 3.32 2.17
CA LEU A 50 29.87 3.86 3.54
C LEU A 50 28.48 4.16 4.10
N ALA A 51 27.50 4.37 3.20
CA ALA A 51 26.12 4.62 3.53
C ALA A 51 25.17 3.95 2.53
N SER A 52 23.95 3.70 2.98
CA SER A 52 22.89 3.02 2.24
C SER A 52 21.58 3.79 2.40
N LEU A 53 20.72 3.75 1.37
CA LEU A 53 19.48 4.52 1.33
C LEU A 53 18.30 3.59 1.11
N THR A 54 17.43 3.50 2.10
CA THR A 54 16.20 2.72 2.04
C THR A 54 15.01 3.65 1.82
N GLY A 55 14.34 3.48 0.68
CA GLY A 55 13.06 4.11 0.39
C GLY A 55 11.95 3.31 1.04
N LEU A 56 10.91 4.00 1.48
CA LEU A 56 9.73 3.41 2.07
C LEU A 56 8.47 4.06 1.51
N THR A 57 7.44 3.25 1.33
CA THR A 57 6.09 3.70 0.95
C THR A 57 5.04 3.09 1.87
N GLY A 58 3.92 3.77 2.00
CA GLY A 58 2.67 3.24 2.55
C GLY A 58 1.57 3.30 1.48
N GLN A 59 0.89 2.19 1.25
CA GLN A 59 -0.27 2.10 0.37
C GLN A 59 -1.50 1.72 1.20
N SER A 60 -2.51 2.58 1.17
CA SER A 60 -3.77 2.34 1.87
C SER A 60 -4.71 1.49 1.04
N GLY A 61 -5.44 0.59 1.68
CA GLY A 61 -6.52 -0.13 1.01
C GLY A 61 -7.77 0.74 0.78
N PRO A 62 -8.77 0.22 0.05
CA PRO A 62 -8.80 -1.11 -0.55
C PRO A 62 -8.00 -1.19 -1.87
N GLU A 63 -7.14 -2.21 -2.00
CA GLU A 63 -6.44 -2.56 -3.25
C GLU A 63 -6.63 -4.05 -3.55
N SER A 64 -6.75 -4.39 -4.83
CA SER A 64 -6.92 -5.74 -5.34
C SER A 64 -5.59 -6.49 -5.53
N ASN A 65 -4.53 -5.78 -5.92
CA ASN A 65 -3.21 -6.36 -6.15
C ASN A 65 -2.07 -5.36 -5.83
N PRO A 66 -1.31 -5.57 -4.74
CA PRO A 66 -1.48 -6.62 -3.74
C PRO A 66 -2.80 -6.46 -2.97
N PRO A 67 -3.42 -7.54 -2.45
CA PRO A 67 -4.65 -7.43 -1.68
C PRO A 67 -4.41 -6.65 -0.39
N ILE A 68 -5.04 -5.49 -0.25
CA ILE A 68 -5.01 -4.62 0.94
C ILE A 68 -6.45 -4.32 1.32
N ALA A 69 -6.87 -4.67 2.54
CA ALA A 69 -8.23 -4.42 2.98
C ALA A 69 -8.43 -2.93 3.33
N LYS A 70 -9.69 -2.48 3.35
CA LYS A 70 -10.02 -1.14 3.85
C LYS A 70 -9.59 -1.00 5.31
N GLY A 71 -8.94 0.11 5.67
CA GLY A 71 -8.37 0.30 7.01
C GLY A 71 -7.04 -0.43 7.25
N ASP A 72 -6.50 -1.09 6.22
CA ASP A 72 -5.14 -1.61 6.22
C ASP A 72 -4.22 -0.65 5.46
N ILE A 73 -2.97 -0.59 5.91
CA ILE A 73 -1.87 0.00 5.16
C ILE A 73 -0.83 -1.09 4.92
N ARG A 74 -0.38 -1.18 3.66
CA ARG A 74 0.79 -1.94 3.28
C ARG A 74 2.01 -1.02 3.28
N PHE A 75 3.02 -1.38 4.06
CA PHE A 75 4.33 -0.75 4.03
C PHE A 75 5.28 -1.57 3.18
N ASP A 76 6.05 -0.91 2.33
CA ASP A 76 7.04 -1.53 1.44
C ASP A 76 8.39 -0.81 1.56
N SER A 77 9.48 -1.56 1.48
CA SER A 77 10.85 -1.03 1.39
C SER A 77 11.48 -1.29 0.03
N PHE A 78 12.41 -0.43 -0.38
CA PHE A 78 13.18 -0.58 -1.61
C PHE A 78 14.50 0.21 -1.55
N PRO A 79 15.49 -0.07 -2.42
CA PRO A 79 16.67 0.78 -2.56
C PRO A 79 16.28 2.16 -3.11
N ALA A 80 16.56 3.24 -2.38
CA ALA A 80 16.17 4.59 -2.79
C ALA A 80 17.10 5.22 -3.85
N ALA A 81 18.31 4.67 -4.05
CA ALA A 81 19.24 5.15 -5.06
C ALA A 81 20.09 4.00 -5.59
N ALA A 82 20.10 3.76 -6.91
CA ALA A 82 21.07 2.84 -7.50
C ALA A 82 22.45 3.52 -7.62
N PRO A 83 23.58 2.79 -7.48
CA PRO A 83 23.72 1.38 -7.11
C PRO A 83 23.78 1.15 -5.59
N ILE A 84 23.34 2.12 -4.78
CA ILE A 84 23.40 2.06 -3.32
C ILE A 84 22.37 1.03 -2.82
N PRO A 85 22.80 -0.04 -2.14
CA PRO A 85 21.86 -1.01 -1.60
C PRO A 85 20.97 -0.37 -0.53
N ALA A 86 19.75 -0.90 -0.37
CA ALA A 86 18.95 -0.61 0.81
C ALA A 86 19.66 -1.19 2.03
N ALA A 87 19.45 -0.66 3.22
CA ALA A 87 19.95 -1.27 4.44
C ALA A 87 18.90 -1.26 5.52
N GLY A 88 18.69 -2.42 6.12
CA GLY A 88 17.90 -2.58 7.32
C GLY A 88 17.07 -3.84 7.26
N GLN A 89 17.01 -4.55 8.37
CA GLN A 89 15.72 -5.09 8.78
C GLN A 89 14.88 -3.86 9.14
N VAL A 90 13.85 -3.59 8.34
CA VAL A 90 13.04 -2.38 8.51
C VAL A 90 11.85 -2.72 9.38
N THR A 91 11.72 -1.99 10.47
CA THR A 91 10.59 -2.04 11.38
C THR A 91 9.80 -0.76 11.23
N VAL A 92 8.47 -0.87 11.16
CA VAL A 92 7.56 0.26 11.10
C VAL A 92 6.76 0.33 12.39
N ALA A 93 6.89 1.44 13.13
CA ALA A 93 5.96 1.80 14.19
C ALA A 93 4.91 2.76 13.63
N TRP A 94 3.66 2.61 14.04
CA TRP A 94 2.57 3.42 13.54
C TRP A 94 1.55 3.73 14.62
N VAL A 95 0.83 4.83 14.42
CA VAL A 95 -0.31 5.26 15.24
C VAL A 95 -1.38 5.84 14.34
N ASN A 96 -2.61 5.35 14.50
CA ASN A 96 -3.81 5.97 13.96
C ASN A 96 -4.24 7.08 14.93
N THR A 97 -4.14 8.34 14.47
CA THR A 97 -4.41 9.51 15.32
C THR A 97 -5.89 9.76 15.56
N ASP A 98 -6.77 9.13 14.78
CA ASP A 98 -8.22 9.27 14.91
C ASP A 98 -8.80 8.26 15.92
N THR A 99 -8.23 7.05 15.99
CA THR A 99 -8.73 5.95 16.84
C THR A 99 -7.82 5.60 18.02
N GLY A 100 -6.56 6.05 18.01
CA GLY A 100 -5.54 5.69 19.00
C GLY A 100 -4.94 4.28 18.79
N LYS A 101 -5.39 3.53 17.79
CA LYS A 101 -4.80 2.23 17.46
C LYS A 101 -3.33 2.41 17.07
N SER A 102 -2.45 1.56 17.55
CA SER A 102 -1.02 1.65 17.27
C SER A 102 -0.38 0.27 17.22
N GLY A 103 0.83 0.20 16.67
CA GLY A 103 1.57 -1.05 16.59
C GLY A 103 2.98 -0.87 16.07
N ILE A 104 3.73 -1.96 16.12
CA ILE A 104 5.07 -2.09 15.57
C ILE A 104 5.08 -3.37 14.73
N VAL A 105 5.62 -3.32 13.52
CA VAL A 105 5.68 -4.45 12.60
C VAL A 105 7.04 -4.50 11.92
N ASP A 106 7.65 -5.68 11.87
CA ASP A 106 8.82 -5.93 11.04
C ASP A 106 8.39 -6.17 9.60
N LEU A 107 9.04 -5.50 8.66
CA LEU A 107 8.86 -5.79 7.25
C LEU A 107 9.59 -7.10 6.91
N VAL A 108 8.89 -7.99 6.21
CA VAL A 108 9.38 -9.32 5.86
C VAL A 108 9.35 -9.54 4.35
N GLY A 109 10.10 -10.52 3.86
CA GLY A 109 10.18 -10.85 2.44
C GLY A 109 11.61 -11.07 1.97
N THR A 110 11.84 -10.84 0.68
CA THR A 110 13.16 -10.98 0.08
C THR A 110 13.85 -9.62 0.04
N TYR A 111 14.88 -9.46 0.87
CA TYR A 111 15.70 -8.26 0.86
C TYR A 111 16.24 -7.95 -0.55
N PRO A 112 16.19 -6.68 -1.02
CA PRO A 112 15.85 -5.45 -0.28
C PRO A 112 14.37 -5.04 -0.29
N TYR A 113 13.50 -5.87 -0.87
CA TYR A 113 12.06 -5.61 -1.00
C TYR A 113 11.29 -6.32 0.10
N LEU A 114 11.17 -5.64 1.24
CA LEU A 114 10.45 -6.12 2.40
C LEU A 114 9.10 -5.43 2.49
N SER A 115 8.12 -6.10 3.07
CA SER A 115 6.79 -5.53 3.22
C SER A 115 6.01 -6.11 4.38
N ALA A 116 4.98 -5.39 4.81
CA ALA A 116 3.97 -5.88 5.73
C ALA A 116 2.67 -5.12 5.51
N THR A 117 1.55 -5.85 5.57
CA THR A 117 0.22 -5.25 5.61
C THR A 117 -0.29 -5.28 7.04
N VAL A 118 -0.69 -4.12 7.57
CA VAL A 118 -1.19 -4.00 8.93
C VAL A 118 -2.55 -3.33 8.95
N ASN A 119 -3.43 -3.85 9.81
CA ASN A 119 -4.71 -3.21 10.07
C ASN A 119 -4.50 -2.02 11.01
N THR A 120 -4.36 -0.83 10.44
CA THR A 120 -4.23 0.42 11.20
C THR A 120 -5.58 0.97 11.68
N GLY A 121 -6.67 0.43 11.12
CA GLY A 121 -8.01 0.99 11.26
C GLY A 121 -8.17 2.20 10.33
N VAL A 122 -9.42 2.48 9.94
CA VAL A 122 -9.75 3.62 9.07
C VAL A 122 -9.37 4.93 9.77
N GLY A 123 -8.76 5.86 9.02
CA GLY A 123 -8.39 7.19 9.52
C GLY A 123 -6.95 7.61 9.25
N ASN A 124 -6.53 8.71 9.86
CA ASN A 124 -5.20 9.28 9.71
C ASN A 124 -4.16 8.44 10.46
N VAL A 125 -3.08 8.06 9.77
CA VAL A 125 -1.98 7.27 10.33
C VAL A 125 -0.67 8.02 10.17
N VAL A 126 0.08 8.10 11.28
CA VAL A 126 1.49 8.52 11.26
C VAL A 126 2.33 7.27 11.50
N ALA A 127 3.31 7.04 10.65
CA ALA A 127 4.24 5.93 10.80
C ALA A 127 5.69 6.41 10.77
N THR A 128 6.56 5.70 11.48
CA THR A 128 8.01 5.86 11.42
C THR A 128 8.64 4.52 11.11
N ALA A 129 9.54 4.52 10.16
CA ALA A 129 10.30 3.35 9.78
C ALA A 129 11.74 3.52 10.27
N PHE A 130 12.25 2.52 10.97
CA PHE A 130 13.59 2.49 11.55
C PHE A 130 14.13 1.07 11.47
N GLY A 131 15.40 0.89 11.81
CA GLY A 131 15.96 -0.44 11.86
C GLY A 131 17.41 -0.45 12.26
N SER A 132 17.90 -1.66 12.50
CA SER A 132 19.31 -1.92 12.64
C SER A 132 19.66 -3.24 11.96
N ILE A 133 20.86 -3.35 11.40
CA ILE A 133 21.40 -4.64 11.00
C ILE A 133 22.49 -5.04 11.97
N ASN A 134 22.36 -6.23 12.54
CA ASN A 134 23.39 -6.85 13.36
C ASN A 134 23.96 -8.07 12.61
N TRP A 135 25.18 -7.92 12.08
CA TRP A 135 25.91 -9.01 11.42
C TRP A 135 26.78 -9.83 12.38
N GLY A 136 26.52 -9.75 13.69
CA GLY A 136 27.25 -10.45 14.74
C GLY A 136 28.62 -9.82 15.02
N SER A 137 29.59 -10.02 14.12
CA SER A 137 30.99 -9.60 14.28
C SER A 137 31.30 -8.22 13.70
N SER A 138 30.34 -7.57 13.02
CA SER A 138 30.50 -6.23 12.45
C SER A 138 29.74 -5.18 13.28
N PRO A 139 30.11 -3.88 13.20
CA PRO A 139 29.37 -2.80 13.84
C PRO A 139 27.88 -2.87 13.48
N ILE A 140 27.02 -2.61 14.47
CA ILE A 140 25.58 -2.49 14.24
C ILE A 140 25.35 -1.31 13.31
N CYS A 141 24.72 -1.55 12.16
CA CYS A 141 24.35 -0.48 11.23
C CYS A 141 22.99 0.06 11.65
N GLN A 142 22.92 1.32 12.05
CA GLN A 142 21.68 1.97 12.46
C GLN A 142 21.09 2.74 11.28
N SER A 143 19.80 2.52 10.99
CA SER A 143 19.06 3.24 9.95
C SER A 143 18.28 4.40 10.55
N ASN A 144 18.58 5.64 10.16
CA ASN A 144 17.87 6.78 10.73
C ASN A 144 16.37 6.65 10.47
N PRO A 145 15.52 7.04 11.44
CA PRO A 145 14.09 6.97 11.24
C PRO A 145 13.65 7.90 10.12
N THR A 146 12.65 7.47 9.36
CA THR A 146 11.91 8.31 8.41
C THR A 146 10.42 8.25 8.74
N ILE A 147 9.71 9.37 8.56
CA ILE A 147 8.31 9.53 8.98
C ILE A 147 7.41 9.66 7.76
N GLY A 148 6.29 8.95 7.76
CA GLY A 148 5.25 9.01 6.75
C GLY A 148 3.90 9.34 7.36
N ARG A 149 3.01 9.94 6.57
CA ARG A 149 1.63 10.25 6.93
C ARG A 149 0.71 9.67 5.87
N PHE A 150 -0.32 8.96 6.30
CA PHE A 150 -1.18 8.16 5.45
C PHE A 150 -2.64 8.28 5.91
N ILE A 151 -3.57 7.87 5.06
CA ILE A 151 -5.00 7.80 5.37
C ILE A 151 -5.47 6.39 4.99
N ALA A 152 -5.88 5.58 5.97
CA ALA A 152 -6.30 4.19 5.80
C ALA A 152 -7.81 4.02 5.65
#